data_AF-A0A350NQ19-F1
#
_entry.id   AF-A0A350NQ19-F1
#
_cell.length_a   1.000
_cell.length_b   1.000
_cell.length_c   1.000
_cell.angle_alpha   90.00
_cell.angle_beta   90.00
_cell.angle_gamma   90.00
#
_symmetry.space_group_name_H-M   'P 1'
#
loop_
_entity.id
_entity.type
_entity.pdbx_description
1 polymer ?
#
loop_
_entity_poly.entity_id
_entity_poly.type
_entity_poly.pdbx_seq_one_letter_code
_entity_poly.pdbx_strand_id
1 'polypeptide(L)'
;MQPKGRLLRWIIFWVLVAAGFFGGKWFMRFLYPLHYADTIKIEADRNGLDPMLVQAVVRVESRFNPSAKSSKGAIGLMQLMPETADWIAEKKGE
;
A
#
# COMPACT_ATOMS: atom_id res chain seq x y z
N MET A 1 -19.38 46.86 16.10
CA MET A 1 -19.91 45.49 16.01
C MET A 1 -18.96 44.67 15.13
N GLN A 2 -18.12 43.81 15.71
CA GLN A 2 -17.15 43.03 14.93
C GLN A 2 -17.87 41.91 14.15
N PRO A 3 -17.56 41.70 12.85
CA PRO A 3 -18.30 40.76 12.01
C PRO A 3 -17.95 39.31 12.40
N LYS A 4 -18.88 38.64 13.08
CA LYS A 4 -18.78 37.23 13.52
C LYS A 4 -18.37 36.26 12.40
N GLY A 5 -18.61 36.60 11.12
CA GLY A 5 -18.23 35.79 9.96
C GLY A 5 -16.71 35.68 9.71
N ARG A 6 -15.88 36.60 10.23
CA ARG A 6 -14.42 36.52 10.07
C ARG A 6 -13.82 35.41 10.94
N LEU A 7 -14.32 35.24 12.15
CA LEU A 7 -13.87 34.21 13.09
C LEU A 7 -14.23 32.80 12.61
N LEU A 8 -15.44 32.63 12.06
CA LEU A 8 -15.91 31.35 11.51
C LEU A 8 -15.02 30.86 10.36
N ARG A 9 -14.56 31.77 9.48
CA ARG A 9 -13.63 31.45 8.39
C ARG A 9 -12.28 30.96 8.88
N TRP A 10 -11.75 31.56 9.94
CA TRP A 10 -10.49 31.11 10.56
C TRP A 10 -10.64 29.77 11.28
N ILE A 11 -11.79 29.51 11.91
CA ILE A 11 -12.09 28.20 12.50
C ILE A 11 -12.11 27.12 11.42
N ILE A 12 -12.85 27.34 10.32
CA ILE A 12 -12.91 26.39 9.19
C ILE A 12 -11.52 26.16 8.58
N PHE A 13 -10.74 27.24 8.39
CA PHE A 13 -9.37 27.15 7.88
C PHE A 13 -8.48 26.26 8.78
N TRP A 14 -8.47 26.51 10.09
CA TRP A 14 -7.65 25.72 11.02
C TRP A 14 -8.15 24.29 11.20
N VAL A 15 -9.46 24.03 11.06
CA VAL A 15 -10.00 22.66 11.02
C VAL A 15 -9.50 21.90 9.79
N LEU A 16 -9.46 22.54 8.61
CA LEU A 16 -8.92 21.94 7.40
C LEU A 16 -7.40 21.71 7.48
N VAL A 17 -6.66 22.66 8.06
CA VAL A 17 -5.21 22.53 8.30
C VAL A 17 -4.94 21.39 9.30
N ALA A 18 -5.68 21.32 10.40
CA ALA A 18 -5.54 20.27 11.41
C ALA A 18 -5.93 18.89 10.87
N ALA A 19 -6.96 18.79 10.03
CA ALA A 19 -7.33 17.56 9.34
C ALA A 19 -6.21 17.06 8.40
N GLY A 20 -5.50 17.96 7.72
CA GLY A 20 -4.30 17.61 6.94
C GLY A 20 -3.13 17.15 7.81
N PHE A 21 -2.91 17.81 8.95
CA PHE A 21 -1.79 17.51 9.87
C PHE A 21 -1.98 16.20 10.67
N PHE A 22 -3.18 15.98 11.24
CA PHE A 22 -3.53 14.72 11.90
C PHE A 22 -3.85 13.60 10.89
N GLY A 23 -4.20 13.97 9.66
CA GLY A 23 -4.60 13.06 8.61
C GLY A 23 -3.45 12.39 7.88
N GLY A 24 -2.17 12.78 8.06
CA GLY A 24 -1.08 12.25 7.22
C GLY A 24 -1.10 10.73 7.03
N LYS A 25 -1.15 9.94 8.11
CA LYS A 25 -1.25 8.47 7.99
C LYS A 25 -2.66 7.96 7.68
N TRP A 26 -3.69 8.60 8.21
CA TRP A 26 -5.09 8.19 8.04
C TRP A 26 -5.57 8.40 6.60
N PHE A 27 -5.32 9.59 6.05
CA PHE A 27 -5.54 9.98 4.68
C PHE A 27 -4.71 9.11 3.72
N MET A 28 -3.46 8.80 4.06
CA MET A 28 -2.65 7.90 3.22
C MET A 28 -3.20 6.47 3.21
N ARG A 29 -3.72 5.94 4.32
CA ARG A 29 -4.43 4.65 4.34
C ARG A 29 -5.72 4.66 3.53
N PHE A 30 -6.40 5.81 3.47
CA PHE A 30 -7.58 5.99 2.62
C PHE A 30 -7.21 6.01 1.13
N LEU A 31 -6.18 6.76 0.74
CA LEU A 31 -5.71 6.82 -0.65
C LEU A 31 -5.05 5.51 -1.10
N TYR A 32 -4.41 4.80 -0.16
CA TYR A 32 -3.61 3.60 -0.39
C TYR A 32 -4.13 2.44 0.47
N PRO A 33 -5.28 1.85 0.09
CA PRO A 33 -5.79 0.67 0.77
C PRO A 33 -4.78 -0.47 0.65
N LEU A 34 -4.48 -1.08 1.80
CA LEU A 34 -3.51 -2.16 1.92
C LEU A 34 -4.27 -3.49 1.83
N HIS A 35 -4.21 -4.14 0.67
CA HIS A 35 -4.74 -5.50 0.51
C HIS A 35 -3.70 -6.54 0.90
N TYR A 36 -4.16 -7.73 1.31
CA TYR A 36 -3.30 -8.84 1.73
C TYR A 36 -2.33 -8.50 2.88
N ALA A 37 -2.65 -7.49 3.69
CA ALA A 37 -1.74 -6.97 4.71
C ALA A 37 -1.27 -8.06 5.70
N ASP A 38 -2.16 -8.95 6.12
CA ASP A 38 -1.82 -10.03 7.05
C ASP A 38 -0.91 -11.07 6.40
N THR A 39 -1.24 -11.54 5.19
CA THR A 39 -0.39 -12.48 4.43
C THR A 39 0.97 -11.88 4.14
N ILE A 40 1.01 -10.64 3.65
CA ILE A 40 2.27 -9.95 3.34
C ILE A 40 3.09 -9.77 4.60
N LYS A 41 2.47 -9.41 5.73
CA LYS A 41 3.18 -9.26 7.01
C LYS A 41 3.78 -10.61 7.45
N ILE A 42 3.01 -11.69 7.43
CA ILE A 42 3.48 -13.01 7.83
C ILE A 42 4.67 -13.45 6.96
N GLU A 43 4.56 -13.31 5.64
CA GLU A 43 5.63 -13.72 4.72
C GLU A 43 6.85 -12.79 4.77
N ALA A 44 6.64 -11.48 4.95
CA ALA A 44 7.74 -10.53 5.12
C ALA A 44 8.52 -10.82 6.41
N ASP A 45 7.82 -11.02 7.54
CA ASP A 45 8.42 -11.34 8.84
C ASP A 45 9.21 -12.66 8.76
N ARG A 46 8.66 -13.70 8.10
CA ARG A 46 9.33 -14.98 7.85
C ARG A 46 10.65 -14.85 7.07
N ASN A 47 10.75 -13.86 6.19
CA ASN A 47 11.93 -13.63 5.35
C ASN A 47 12.79 -12.45 5.84
N GLY A 48 12.50 -11.86 7.01
CA GLY A 48 13.26 -10.73 7.56
C GLY A 48 13.14 -9.43 6.74
N LEU A 49 12.03 -9.25 6.02
CA LEU A 49 11.76 -8.09 5.17
C LEU A 49 10.80 -7.11 5.86
N ASP A 50 10.89 -5.82 5.51
CA ASP A 50 9.88 -4.85 5.92
C ASP A 50 8.54 -5.12 5.20
N PRO A 51 7.44 -5.40 5.92
CA PRO A 51 6.12 -5.60 5.31
C PRO A 51 5.65 -4.43 4.45
N MET A 52 6.05 -3.19 4.76
CA MET A 52 5.69 -2.02 3.95
C MET A 52 6.41 -2.01 2.61
N LEU A 53 7.66 -2.48 2.58
CA LEU A 53 8.42 -2.64 1.33
C LEU A 53 7.75 -3.66 0.41
N VAL A 54 7.39 -4.83 0.95
CA VAL A 54 6.72 -5.88 0.17
C VAL A 54 5.36 -5.39 -0.36
N GLN A 55 4.60 -4.67 0.45
CA GLN A 55 3.35 -4.03 0.00
C GLN A 55 3.57 -3.02 -1.12
N ALA A 56 4.62 -2.21 -1.03
CA ALA A 56 4.96 -1.25 -2.07
C ALA A 56 5.28 -1.96 -3.40
N VAL A 57 6.05 -3.05 -3.36
CA VAL A 57 6.38 -3.87 -4.54
C VAL A 57 5.11 -4.46 -5.15
N VAL A 58 4.30 -5.19 -4.37
CA VAL A 58 3.04 -5.81 -4.86
C VAL A 58 2.14 -4.77 -5.55
N ARG A 59 2.07 -3.57 -4.97
CA ARG A 59 1.27 -2.49 -5.52
C ARG A 59 1.79 -1.97 -6.86
N VAL A 60 3.11 -1.79 -6.99
CA VAL A 60 3.73 -1.35 -8.24
C VAL A 60 3.55 -2.40 -9.32
N GLU A 61 3.74 -3.68 -8.98
CA GLU A 61 3.71 -4.79 -9.92
C GLU A 61 2.31 -5.12 -10.44
N SER A 62 1.32 -5.20 -9.54
CA SER A 62 -0.02 -5.72 -9.90
C SER A 62 -1.18 -4.86 -9.44
N ARG A 63 -0.93 -3.81 -8.64
CA ARG A 63 -1.97 -3.08 -7.88
C ARG A 63 -2.85 -4.04 -7.06
N PHE A 64 -2.24 -5.08 -6.50
CA PHE A 64 -2.91 -6.14 -5.73
C PHE A 64 -3.90 -7.00 -6.54
N ASN A 65 -3.73 -7.11 -7.86
CA ASN A 65 -4.53 -8.03 -8.67
C ASN A 65 -3.87 -9.43 -8.70
N PRO A 66 -4.44 -10.46 -8.04
CA PRO A 66 -3.85 -11.80 -8.02
C PRO A 66 -3.89 -12.50 -9.38
N SER A 67 -4.73 -12.03 -10.31
CA SER A 67 -4.86 -12.57 -11.67
C SER A 67 -4.06 -11.78 -12.71
N ALA A 68 -3.21 -10.84 -12.29
CA ALA A 68 -2.41 -10.03 -13.20
C ALA A 68 -1.46 -10.90 -14.04
N LYS A 69 -1.41 -10.62 -15.35
CA LYS A 69 -0.50 -11.26 -16.31
C LYS A 69 0.12 -10.20 -17.21
N SER A 70 1.45 -10.14 -17.27
CA SER A 70 2.15 -9.22 -18.17
C SER A 70 2.23 -9.77 -19.60
N SER A 71 2.49 -8.91 -20.58
CA SER A 71 2.72 -9.32 -21.97
C SER A 71 3.94 -10.22 -22.14
N LYS A 72 4.88 -10.17 -21.20
CA LYS A 72 6.10 -10.99 -21.18
C LYS A 72 5.93 -12.29 -20.39
N GLY A 73 4.77 -12.51 -19.77
CA GLY A 73 4.46 -13.76 -19.07
C GLY A 73 4.60 -13.73 -17.54
N ALA A 74 4.86 -12.58 -16.93
CA ALA A 74 4.90 -12.44 -15.48
C ALA A 74 3.50 -12.59 -14.86
N ILE A 75 3.40 -13.22 -13.68
CA ILE A 75 2.11 -13.65 -13.10
C ILE A 75 1.95 -13.18 -11.64
N GLY A 76 0.72 -12.80 -11.29
CA GLY A 76 0.26 -12.67 -9.92
C GLY A 76 0.68 -11.37 -9.23
N LEU A 77 0.58 -11.38 -7.90
CA LEU A 77 0.70 -10.18 -7.06
C LEU A 77 2.06 -9.48 -7.18
N MET A 78 3.13 -10.27 -7.29
CA MET A 78 4.51 -9.78 -7.38
C MET A 78 5.09 -9.91 -8.79
N GLN A 79 4.26 -10.26 -9.79
CA GLN A 79 4.68 -10.43 -11.18
C GLN A 79 5.94 -11.32 -11.32
N LEU A 80 5.88 -12.53 -10.74
CA LEU A 80 6.97 -13.50 -10.90
C LEU A 80 6.95 -14.07 -12.33
N MET A 81 8.13 -14.20 -12.92
CA MET A 81 8.30 -15.00 -14.13
C MET A 81 8.14 -16.49 -13.79
N PRO A 82 7.50 -17.30 -14.64
CA PRO A 82 7.32 -18.72 -14.39
C PRO A 82 8.64 -19.43 -14.10
N GLU A 83 9.69 -19.13 -14.86
CA GLU A 83 11.02 -19.74 -14.67
C GLU A 83 11.62 -19.39 -13.30
N THR A 84 11.40 -18.16 -12.83
CA THR A 84 11.82 -17.73 -11.48
C THR A 84 11.01 -18.43 -10.40
N ALA A 85 9.71 -18.62 -10.62
CA ALA A 85 8.84 -19.30 -9.66
C ALA A 85 9.25 -20.77 -9.49
N ASP A 86 9.51 -21.48 -10.59
CA ASP A 86 9.97 -22.87 -10.59
C ASP A 86 11.31 -23.01 -9.85
N TRP A 87 12.26 -22.12 -10.13
CA TRP A 87 13.56 -22.09 -9.44
C TRP A 87 13.41 -21.86 -7.93
N ILE A 88 12.50 -20.98 -7.49
CA ILE A 88 12.24 -20.75 -6.06
C ILE A 88 11.62 -22.00 -5.41
N ALA A 89 10.66 -22.65 -6.06
CA ALA A 89 10.01 -23.85 -5.56
C ALA A 89 11.03 -24.98 -5.30
N GLU A 90 11.90 -25.24 -6.29
CA GLU A 90 12.99 -26.21 -6.17
C GLU A 90 13.90 -25.90 -4.97
N LYS A 91 14.24 -24.63 -4.75
CA LYS A 91 15.08 -24.22 -3.62
C LYS A 91 14.40 -24.32 -2.26
N LYS A 92 13.08 -24.19 -2.21
CA LYS A 92 12.29 -24.36 -0.98
C LYS A 92 11.92 -25.82 -0.70
N GLY A 93 12.15 -26.72 -1.66
CA GLY A 93 11.75 -28.12 -1.56
C GLY A 93 10.24 -28.31 -1.72
N GLU A 94 9.61 -27.42 -2.49
CA GLU A 94 8.19 -27.46 -2.86
C GLU A 94 7.99 -28.02 -4.28
#